data_AF-A0A0T2QG91-F1
#
_entry.id   AF-A0A0T2QG91-F1
#
_cell.length_a   1.000
_cell.length_b   1.000
_cell.length_c   1.000
_cell.angle_alpha   90.00
_cell.angle_beta   90.00
_cell.angle_gamma   90.00
#
_symmetry.space_group_name_H-M   'P 1'
#
loop_
_entity.id
_entity.type
_entity.pdbx_description
1 polymer ?
#
loop_
_entity_poly.entity_id
_entity_poly.type
_entity_poly.pdbx_seq_one_letter_code
_entity_poly.pdbx_strand_id
1 'polypeptide(L)'
;MWQNLWSFLVSVTIIFAFVMWFWLLITVIGDLIRRNDAGGFKKVLWVILLFVTPFLGVFIYLLTQSGGMAERNNLQRSQARAELRDFVGYSRADELEKLEKLKASGVINAEEFTKLRAQVLG
;
A
#
# COMPACT_ATOMS: atom_id res chain seq x y z
N MET A 1 19.28 8.47 11.24
CA MET A 1 18.92 9.66 12.03
C MET A 1 18.58 10.86 11.13
N TRP A 2 19.46 11.27 10.21
CA TRP A 2 19.21 12.40 9.29
C TRP A 2 17.98 12.23 8.36
N GLN A 3 17.71 11.02 7.86
CA GLN A 3 16.49 10.76 7.05
C GLN A 3 15.19 10.89 7.85
N ASN A 4 15.22 10.63 9.16
CA ASN A 4 14.05 10.73 10.04
C ASN A 4 13.69 12.21 10.28
N LEU A 5 14.70 13.08 10.37
CA LEU A 5 14.51 14.52 10.53
C LEU A 5 13.89 15.14 9.26
N TRP A 6 14.40 14.77 8.08
CA TRP A 6 13.84 15.22 6.80
C TRP A 6 12.38 14.80 6.65
N SER A 7 12.07 13.54 6.94
CA SER A 7 10.71 13.00 6.86
C SER A 7 9.76 13.71 7.84
N PHE A 8 10.23 14.02 9.05
CA PHE A 8 9.47 14.79 10.04
C PHE A 8 9.16 16.22 9.55
N LEU A 9 10.18 16.95 9.07
CA LEU A 9 10.00 18.32 8.57
C LEU A 9 9.02 18.39 7.38
N VAL A 10 9.15 17.45 6.45
CA VAL A 10 8.22 17.32 5.31
C VAL A 10 6.80 17.01 5.80
N SER A 11 6.65 16.10 6.77
CA SER A 11 5.33 15.76 7.32
C SER A 11 4.65 16.96 7.99
N VAL A 12 5.38 17.70 8.82
CA VAL A 12 4.86 18.92 9.46
C VAL A 12 4.49 19.98 8.41
N THR A 13 5.31 20.13 7.37
CA THR A 13 5.04 21.06 6.26
C THR A 13 3.77 20.70 5.49
N ILE A 14 3.58 19.41 5.18
CA ILE A 14 2.38 18.92 4.50
C ILE A 14 1.13 19.17 5.34
N ILE A 15 1.18 18.86 6.64
CA ILE A 15 0.06 19.09 7.57
C ILE A 15 -0.24 20.60 7.67
N PHE A 16 0.77 21.44 7.80
CA PHE A 16 0.62 22.89 7.82
C PHE A 16 -0.02 23.41 6.53
N ALA A 17 0.48 22.98 5.36
CA ALA A 17 -0.06 23.37 4.07
C ALA A 17 -1.54 22.93 3.91
N PHE A 18 -1.89 21.75 4.43
CA PHE A 18 -3.27 21.25 4.45
C PHE A 18 -4.18 22.14 5.31
N VAL A 19 -3.77 22.47 6.54
CA VAL A 19 -4.53 23.38 7.42
C VAL A 19 -4.67 24.77 6.79
N MET A 20 -3.58 25.31 6.24
CA MET A 20 -3.59 26.59 5.53
C MET A 20 -4.53 26.58 4.32
N TRP A 21 -4.58 25.49 3.58
CA TRP A 21 -5.49 25.35 2.44
C TRP A 21 -6.97 25.42 2.87
N PHE A 22 -7.36 24.70 3.93
CA PHE A 22 -8.72 24.79 4.49
C PHE A 22 -9.03 26.18 5.04
N TRP A 23 -8.05 26.80 5.71
CA TRP A 23 -8.20 28.17 6.21
C TRP A 23 -8.45 29.17 5.09
N LEU A 24 -7.71 29.08 3.99
CA LEU A 24 -7.92 29.90 2.79
C LEU A 24 -9.30 29.65 2.17
N LEU A 25 -9.75 28.41 2.13
CA LEU A 25 -11.08 28.05 1.62
C LEU A 25 -12.18 28.75 2.42
N ILE A 26 -12.13 28.66 3.76
CA ILE A 26 -13.09 29.34 4.65
C ILE A 26 -12.99 30.86 4.50
N THR A 27 -11.78 31.41 4.44
CA THR A 27 -11.54 32.86 4.31
C THR A 27 -12.11 33.39 2.99
N VAL A 28 -11.83 32.70 1.88
CA VAL A 28 -12.35 33.09 0.56
C VAL A 28 -13.86 32.95 0.51
N ILE A 29 -14.46 31.88 1.05
CA ILE A 29 -15.91 31.76 1.14
C ILE A 29 -16.50 32.91 1.96
N GLY A 30 -15.89 33.25 3.11
CA GLY A 30 -16.34 34.33 3.98
C GLY A 30 -16.29 35.71 3.30
N ASP A 31 -15.20 36.02 2.62
CA ASP A 31 -15.05 37.25 1.81
C ASP A 31 -16.10 37.29 0.70
N LEU A 32 -16.27 36.17 0.00
CA LEU A 32 -17.17 36.04 -1.12
C LEU A 32 -18.64 36.18 -0.70
N ILE A 33 -19.03 35.69 0.48
CA ILE A 33 -20.37 35.93 1.04
C ILE A 33 -20.57 37.41 1.38
N ARG A 34 -19.58 38.06 2.00
CA ARG A 34 -19.65 39.49 2.39
C ARG A 34 -19.71 40.45 1.19
N ARG A 35 -19.18 40.04 0.04
CA ARG A 35 -19.17 40.81 -1.20
C ARG A 35 -20.53 40.81 -1.90
N ASN A 36 -21.31 41.88 -1.76
CA ASN A 36 -22.60 42.06 -2.45
C ASN A 36 -22.47 42.53 -3.91
N ASP A 37 -21.24 42.83 -4.37
CA ASP A 37 -20.90 43.31 -5.72
C ASP A 37 -20.72 42.19 -6.76
N ALA A 38 -20.45 40.96 -6.31
CA ALA A 38 -20.30 39.81 -7.18
C ALA A 38 -21.61 39.00 -7.30
N GLY A 39 -22.09 38.77 -8.52
CA GLY A 39 -23.24 37.88 -8.74
C GLY A 39 -22.98 36.46 -8.22
N GLY A 40 -23.99 35.84 -7.60
CA GLY A 40 -23.86 34.54 -6.91
C GLY A 40 -23.25 33.41 -7.76
N PHE A 41 -23.44 33.43 -9.08
CA PHE A 41 -22.83 32.47 -10.00
C PHE A 41 -21.30 32.56 -10.06
N LYS A 42 -20.73 33.79 -10.10
CA LYS A 42 -19.27 33.98 -10.06
C LYS A 42 -18.68 33.47 -8.75
N LYS A 43 -19.43 33.62 -7.65
CA LYS A 43 -19.04 33.13 -6.33
C LYS A 43 -18.91 31.60 -6.33
N VAL A 44 -19.93 30.91 -6.82
CA VAL A 44 -19.95 29.45 -6.88
C VAL A 44 -18.83 28.90 -7.76
N LEU A 45 -18.58 29.51 -8.92
CA LEU A 45 -17.51 29.09 -9.83
C LEU A 45 -16.11 29.19 -9.18
N TRP A 46 -15.85 30.26 -8.41
CA TRP A 46 -14.59 30.43 -7.69
C TRP A 46 -14.35 29.38 -6.61
N VAL A 47 -15.39 29.02 -5.86
CA VAL A 47 -15.31 27.96 -4.84
C VAL A 47 -15.04 26.60 -5.49
N ILE A 48 -15.71 26.30 -6.60
CA ILE A 48 -15.48 25.06 -7.37
C ILE A 48 -14.04 25.01 -7.88
N LEU A 49 -13.53 26.09 -8.45
CA LEU A 49 -12.14 26.16 -8.93
C LEU A 49 -11.13 25.89 -7.80
N LEU A 50 -11.31 26.51 -6.64
CA LEU A 50 -10.46 26.29 -5.47
C LEU A 50 -10.49 24.85 -4.98
N PHE A 51 -11.66 24.21 -5.03
CA PHE A 51 -11.81 22.82 -4.62
C PHE A 51 -11.19 21.84 -5.62
N VAL A 52 -11.37 22.07 -6.93
CA VAL A 52 -10.95 21.13 -7.99
C VAL A 52 -9.45 21.22 -8.31
N THR A 53 -8.84 22.41 -8.16
CA THR A 53 -7.41 22.64 -8.44
C THR A 53 -6.46 21.61 -7.79
N PRO A 54 -6.55 21.28 -6.49
CA PRO A 54 -5.67 20.27 -5.89
C PRO A 54 -5.88 18.86 -6.46
N PHE A 55 -7.10 18.50 -6.85
CA PHE A 55 -7.38 17.19 -7.45
C PHE A 55 -6.93 17.09 -8.90
N LEU A 56 -6.91 18.21 -9.63
CA LEU A 56 -6.47 18.26 -11.02
C LEU A 56 -5.03 17.73 -11.19
N GLY A 57 -4.12 18.11 -10.30
CA GLY A 57 -2.75 17.59 -10.29
C GLY A 57 -2.68 16.08 -10.03
N VAL A 58 -3.49 15.58 -9.10
CA VAL A 58 -3.59 14.15 -8.79
C VAL A 58 -4.18 13.38 -9.97
N PHE A 59 -5.24 13.88 -10.61
CA PHE A 59 -5.85 13.24 -11.77
C PHE A 59 -4.91 13.21 -12.97
N ILE A 60 -4.19 14.31 -13.23
CA ILE A 60 -3.16 14.33 -14.27
C ILE A 60 -2.08 13.29 -13.98
N TYR A 61 -1.56 13.24 -12.74
CA TYR A 61 -0.58 12.23 -12.34
C TYR A 61 -1.11 10.80 -12.50
N LEU A 62 -2.34 10.52 -12.06
CA LEU A 62 -2.93 9.20 -12.21
C LEU A 62 -3.15 8.82 -13.68
N LEU A 63 -3.58 9.76 -14.52
CA LEU A 63 -3.76 9.50 -15.95
C LEU A 63 -2.43 9.23 -16.65
N THR A 64 -1.38 10.03 -16.36
CA THR A 64 -0.06 9.87 -16.98
C THR A 64 0.72 8.68 -16.43
N GLN A 65 0.50 8.31 -15.17
CA GLN A 65 1.28 7.28 -14.46
C GLN A 65 0.50 5.97 -14.21
N SER A 66 -0.73 5.85 -14.72
CA SER A 66 -1.62 4.69 -14.49
C SER A 66 -0.99 3.35 -14.85
N GLY A 67 -0.17 3.29 -15.91
CA GLY A 67 0.43 2.03 -16.39
C GLY A 67 1.50 1.43 -15.46
N GLY A 68 2.24 2.25 -14.72
CA GLY A 68 3.42 1.77 -13.96
C GLY A 68 3.09 1.03 -12.65
N MET A 69 1.90 1.28 -12.08
CA MET A 69 1.47 0.69 -10.80
C MET A 69 1.06 -0.77 -10.94
N ALA A 70 0.40 -1.13 -12.06
CA ALA A 70 -0.04 -2.49 -12.31
C ALA A 70 1.15 -3.43 -12.56
N GLU A 71 2.15 -2.99 -13.34
CA GLU A 71 3.35 -3.75 -13.66
C GLU A 71 4.17 -4.08 -12.40
N ARG A 72 4.39 -3.07 -11.54
CA ARG A 72 5.17 -3.22 -10.30
C ARG A 72 4.48 -4.10 -9.28
N ASN A 73 3.16 -4.00 -9.16
CA ASN A 73 2.37 -4.84 -8.26
C ASN A 73 2.37 -6.31 -8.72
N ASN A 74 2.35 -6.56 -10.03
CA ASN A 74 2.47 -7.91 -10.58
C ASN A 74 3.86 -8.51 -10.33
N LEU A 75 4.92 -7.74 -10.54
CA LEU A 75 6.30 -8.16 -10.25
C LEU A 75 6.48 -8.49 -8.76
N GLN A 76 6.02 -7.63 -7.84
CA GLN A 76 6.11 -7.89 -6.40
C GLN A 76 5.29 -9.13 -5.98
N ARG A 77 4.09 -9.33 -6.54
CA ARG A 77 3.29 -10.53 -6.28
C ARG A 77 3.97 -11.79 -6.80
N SER A 78 4.64 -11.73 -7.95
CA SER A 78 5.38 -12.86 -8.50
C SER A 78 6.59 -13.23 -7.65
N GLN A 79 7.34 -12.23 -7.15
CA GLN A 79 8.47 -12.44 -6.25
C GLN A 79 8.04 -12.99 -4.89
N ALA A 80 6.99 -12.43 -4.28
CA ALA A 80 6.45 -12.95 -3.02
C ALA A 80 5.96 -14.41 -3.15
N ARG A 81 5.37 -14.77 -4.29
CA ARG A 81 4.98 -16.17 -4.57
C ARG A 81 6.18 -17.09 -4.76
N ALA A 82 7.26 -16.60 -5.36
CA ALA A 82 8.49 -17.37 -5.54
C ALA A 82 9.18 -17.64 -4.19
N GLU A 83 9.30 -16.62 -3.33
CA GLU A 83 9.87 -16.76 -1.99
C GLU A 83 9.04 -17.73 -1.12
N LEU A 84 7.72 -17.59 -1.10
CA LEU A 84 6.84 -18.52 -0.38
C LEU A 84 6.99 -19.96 -0.87
N ARG A 85 7.14 -20.17 -2.19
CA ARG A 85 7.33 -21.51 -2.76
C ARG A 85 8.66 -22.13 -2.33
N ASP A 86 9.74 -21.35 -2.29
CA ASP A 86 11.04 -21.85 -1.85
C ASP A 86 11.02 -22.19 -0.35
N PHE A 87 10.48 -21.32 0.50
CA PHE A 87 10.35 -21.58 1.94
C PHE A 87 9.51 -22.84 2.23
N VAL A 88 8.36 -23.00 1.56
CA VAL A 88 7.51 -24.19 1.71
C VAL A 88 8.21 -25.45 1.17
N GLY A 89 8.97 -25.32 0.08
CA GLY A 89 9.78 -26.40 -0.48
C GLY A 89 10.87 -26.90 0.49
N TYR A 90 11.61 -25.98 1.11
CA TYR A 90 12.60 -26.31 2.14
C TYR A 90 11.94 -26.95 3.37
N SER A 91 10.81 -26.41 3.86
CA SER A 91 10.09 -26.96 5.02
C SER A 91 9.63 -28.40 4.81
N ARG A 92 9.12 -28.72 3.61
CA ARG A 92 8.70 -30.09 3.27
C ARG A 92 9.88 -31.06 3.20
N ALA A 93 11.02 -30.61 2.67
CA ALA A 93 12.24 -31.42 2.64
C ALA A 93 12.78 -31.72 4.05
N ASP A 94 12.79 -30.72 4.93
CA ASP A 94 13.20 -30.87 6.33
C ASP A 94 12.25 -31.80 7.12
N GLU A 95 10.95 -31.73 6.86
CA GLU A 95 9.96 -32.63 7.46
C GLU A 95 10.15 -34.09 7.01
N LEU A 96 10.46 -34.31 5.73
CA LEU A 96 10.79 -35.64 5.20
C LEU A 96 12.08 -36.19 5.82
N GLU A 97 13.11 -35.36 6.02
CA GLU A 97 14.34 -35.78 6.68
C GLU A 97 14.10 -36.20 8.14
N LYS A 98 13.25 -35.46 8.87
CA LYS A 98 12.86 -35.84 10.24
C LYS A 98 12.08 -37.15 10.28
N LEU A 99 11.16 -37.37 9.32
CA LEU A 99 10.41 -38.63 9.21
C LEU A 99 11.33 -39.83 8.94
N GLU A 100 12.34 -39.68 8.08
CA GLU A 100 13.36 -40.72 7.83
C GLU A 100 14.15 -41.03 9.10
N LYS A 101 14.56 -40.01 9.88
CA LYS A 101 15.25 -40.21 11.16
C LYS A 101 14.40 -40.95 12.20
N LEU A 102 13.11 -40.64 12.30
CA LEU A 102 12.17 -41.30 13.22
C LEU A 102 11.94 -42.77 12.85
N LYS A 103 11.94 -43.09 11.56
CA LYS A 103 11.89 -44.47 11.06
C LYS A 103 13.20 -45.20 11.37
N ALA A 104 14.34 -44.56 11.14
CA ALA A 104 15.66 -45.16 11.40
C ALA A 104 15.91 -45.41 12.90
N SER A 105 15.35 -44.58 13.79
CA SER A 105 15.40 -44.78 15.23
C SER A 105 14.38 -45.79 15.75
N GLY A 106 13.52 -46.34 14.88
CA GLY A 106 12.50 -47.33 15.25
C GLY A 106 11.34 -46.76 16.06
N VAL A 107 11.19 -45.43 16.14
CA VAL A 107 10.09 -44.76 16.85
C VAL A 107 8.77 -44.92 16.10
N ILE A 108 8.83 -45.04 14.76
CA ILE A 108 7.68 -45.27 13.89
C ILE A 108 7.93 -46.48 12.98
N ASN A 109 6.87 -47.20 12.64
CA ASN A 109 6.95 -48.35 11.73
C ASN A 109 6.82 -47.94 10.24
N ALA A 110 7.05 -48.89 9.33
CA ALA A 110 7.05 -48.63 7.88
C ALA A 110 5.68 -48.17 7.33
N GLU A 111 4.59 -48.62 7.96
CA GLU A 111 3.22 -48.30 7.56
C GLU A 111 2.84 -46.87 8.00
N GLU A 112 3.23 -46.50 9.23
CA GLU A 112 3.10 -45.14 9.79
C GLU A 112 3.94 -44.12 9.03
N PHE A 113 5.18 -44.47 8.68
CA PHE A 113 6.05 -43.62 7.86
C PHE A 113 5.41 -43.32 6.50
N THR A 114 4.82 -44.33 5.85
CA THR A 114 4.21 -44.16 4.52
C THR A 114 2.99 -43.24 4.57
N LYS A 115 2.16 -43.35 5.62
CA LYS A 115 1.04 -42.43 5.86
C LYS A 115 1.51 -40.98 6.09
N LEU A 116 2.49 -40.77 6.96
CA LEU A 116 2.99 -39.42 7.28
C LEU A 116 3.70 -38.77 6.10
N ARG A 117 4.47 -39.55 5.33
CA ARG A 117 5.12 -39.08 4.10
C ARG A 117 4.11 -38.61 3.05
N ALA A 118 3.00 -39.33 2.89
CA ALA A 118 1.94 -38.94 1.97
C ALA A 118 1.27 -37.61 2.38
N GLN A 119 1.19 -37.32 3.69
CA GLN A 119 0.63 -36.08 4.21
C GLN A 119 1.53 -34.85 4.00
N VAL A 120 2.86 -35.03 4.02
CA VAL A 120 3.84 -33.95 3.77
C VAL A 120 3.97 -33.61 2.28
N LEU A 121 3.73 -34.59 1.40
CA LEU A 121 3.80 -34.42 -0.05
C LEU A 121 2.47 -33.97 -0.70
N GLY A 122 1.36 -34.09 0.03
CA GLY A 122 0.03 -33.58 -0.36
C GLY A 122 -0.10 -32.07 -0.23
#